data_AF-A0A7C3GTT6-F1
#
_entry.id   AF-A0A7C3GTT6-F1
#
_cell.length_a   1.000
_cell.length_b   1.000
_cell.length_c   1.000
_cell.angle_alpha   90.00
_cell.angle_beta   90.00
_cell.angle_gamma   90.00
#
_symmetry.space_group_name_H-M   'P 1'
#
loop_
_entity.id
_entity.type
_entity.pdbx_description
1 polymer ?
#
loop_
_entity_poly.entity_id
_entity_poly.type
_entity_poly.pdbx_seq_one_letter_code
_entity_poly.pdbx_strand_id
1 'polypeptide(L)'
;PDEKLKIFQYTIDFFENKGYKMVGMDHFAKPEDELFGAIAKGELHRNFHGYTTKGGANLVGIGLTSIGEGARYYAQNTKDMKVYEAALDEGKLPFERGVELSADDYLRKAVIMELMANFSIDMKRVNKEHNIKFDEYFTDALEALQEFVEADLVTITENKITVSTTGTLLIRNIAMPFDAYMHQYGGDKKSFSKTV
;
A
#
# COMPACT_ATOMS: atom_id res chain seq x y z
N PRO A 1 0.73 -21.84 -12.51
CA PRO A 1 -0.15 -20.70 -12.13
C PRO A 1 -1.42 -21.20 -11.44
N ASP A 2 -2.11 -22.14 -12.08
CA ASP A 2 -3.37 -22.74 -11.63
C ASP A 2 -3.28 -23.40 -10.25
N GLU A 3 -2.20 -24.13 -9.97
CA GLU A 3 -2.00 -24.76 -8.66
C GLU A 3 -1.85 -23.73 -7.54
N LYS A 4 -1.17 -22.61 -7.81
CA LYS A 4 -1.06 -21.51 -6.82
C LYS A 4 -2.42 -20.87 -6.54
N LEU A 5 -3.26 -20.69 -7.56
CA LEU A 5 -4.62 -20.16 -7.39
C LEU A 5 -5.50 -21.14 -6.60
N LYS A 6 -5.39 -22.45 -6.87
CA LYS A 6 -6.09 -23.48 -6.09
C LYS A 6 -5.66 -23.50 -4.63
N ILE A 7 -4.36 -23.40 -4.35
CA ILE A 7 -3.83 -23.30 -2.99
C ILE A 7 -4.35 -22.04 -2.30
N PHE A 8 -4.36 -20.91 -3.01
CA PHE A 8 -4.84 -19.65 -2.48
C PHE A 8 -6.33 -19.70 -2.12
N GLN A 9 -7.18 -20.20 -3.03
CA GLN A 9 -8.60 -20.40 -2.75
C GLN A 9 -8.82 -21.34 -1.57
N TYR A 10 -8.15 -22.48 -1.55
CA TYR A 10 -8.23 -23.43 -0.44
C TYR A 10 -7.85 -22.78 0.90
N THR A 11 -6.83 -21.92 0.90
CA THR A 11 -6.37 -21.22 2.11
C THR A 11 -7.42 -20.24 2.61
N ILE A 12 -8.04 -19.46 1.72
CA ILE A 12 -9.16 -18.57 2.06
C ILE A 12 -10.29 -19.40 2.68
N ASP A 13 -10.76 -20.43 1.97
CA ASP A 13 -11.87 -21.27 2.42
C ASP A 13 -11.57 -21.93 3.77
N PHE A 14 -10.33 -22.40 3.98
CA PHE A 14 -9.90 -23.00 5.23
C PHE A 14 -9.99 -22.01 6.40
N PHE A 15 -9.45 -20.79 6.24
CA PHE A 15 -9.48 -19.79 7.30
C PHE A 15 -10.89 -19.29 7.60
N GLU A 16 -11.71 -19.07 6.58
CA GLU A 16 -13.12 -18.68 6.74
C GLU A 16 -13.92 -19.75 7.48
N ASN A 17 -13.71 -21.03 7.14
CA ASN A 17 -14.32 -22.15 7.86
C ASN A 17 -13.84 -22.28 9.33
N LYS A 18 -12.70 -21.67 9.68
CA LYS A 18 -12.21 -21.57 11.07
C LYS A 18 -12.61 -20.24 11.76
N GLY A 19 -13.50 -19.47 11.13
CA GLY A 19 -14.03 -18.22 11.66
C GLY A 19 -13.01 -17.08 11.66
N TYR A 20 -12.07 -17.09 10.73
CA TYR A 20 -11.27 -15.91 10.39
C TYR A 20 -11.88 -15.22 9.18
N LYS A 21 -11.64 -13.93 9.02
CA LYS A 21 -12.00 -13.19 7.81
C LYS A 21 -10.74 -12.62 7.18
N MET A 22 -10.78 -12.46 5.88
CA MET A 22 -9.73 -11.77 5.15
C MET A 22 -9.78 -10.28 5.47
N VAL A 23 -8.68 -9.75 6.00
CA VAL A 23 -8.49 -8.30 6.22
C VAL A 23 -8.13 -7.65 4.88
N GLY A 24 -7.23 -8.29 4.13
CA GLY A 24 -6.67 -7.74 2.90
C GLY A 24 -5.41 -8.46 2.47
N MET A 25 -5.16 -8.55 1.16
CA MET A 25 -3.97 -9.18 0.57
C MET A 25 -3.68 -10.60 1.11
N ASP A 26 -2.83 -10.71 2.12
CA ASP A 26 -2.32 -11.95 2.73
C ASP A 26 -2.64 -12.05 4.23
N HIS A 27 -3.48 -11.16 4.77
CA HIS A 27 -3.81 -11.08 6.20
C HIS A 27 -5.23 -11.57 6.51
N PHE A 28 -5.32 -12.41 7.55
CA PHE A 28 -6.57 -12.93 8.11
C PHE A 28 -6.62 -12.64 9.61
N ALA A 29 -7.78 -12.22 10.12
CA ALA A 29 -7.98 -11.94 11.55
C ALA A 29 -9.37 -12.40 12.01
N LYS A 30 -9.62 -12.40 13.33
CA LYS A 30 -10.95 -12.68 13.88
C LYS A 30 -11.90 -11.51 13.60
N PRO A 31 -13.21 -11.73 13.37
CA PRO A 31 -14.14 -10.65 13.05
C PRO A 31 -14.19 -9.52 14.09
N GLU A 32 -13.87 -9.84 15.35
CA GLU A 32 -13.84 -8.90 16.49
C GLU A 32 -12.52 -8.14 16.62
N ASP A 33 -11.54 -8.42 15.76
CA ASP A 33 -10.25 -7.76 15.74
C ASP A 33 -10.39 -6.27 15.38
N GLU A 34 -9.57 -5.43 16.02
CA GLU A 34 -9.59 -3.97 15.82
C GLU A 34 -9.39 -3.55 14.37
N LEU A 35 -8.71 -4.37 13.56
CA LEU A 35 -8.46 -4.09 12.14
C LEU A 35 -9.77 -4.01 11.35
N PHE A 36 -10.77 -4.85 11.63
CA PHE A 36 -12.06 -4.78 10.93
C PHE A 36 -12.85 -3.54 11.33
N GLY A 37 -12.76 -3.14 12.60
CA GLY A 37 -13.32 -1.87 13.07
C GLY A 37 -12.69 -0.66 12.37
N ALA A 38 -11.38 -0.69 12.16
CA ALA A 38 -10.65 0.36 11.45
C ALA A 38 -11.02 0.42 9.96
N ILE A 39 -11.12 -0.73 9.28
CA ILE A 39 -11.56 -0.79 7.87
C ILE A 39 -12.95 -0.16 7.71
N ALA A 40 -13.90 -0.53 8.57
CA ALA A 40 -15.27 -0.02 8.48
C ALA A 40 -15.37 1.50 8.64
N LYS A 41 -14.41 2.11 9.36
CA LYS A 41 -14.31 3.57 9.55
C LYS A 41 -13.43 4.26 8.50
N GLY A 42 -12.74 3.51 7.64
CA GLY A 42 -11.73 4.08 6.73
C GLY A 42 -10.45 4.54 7.44
N GLU A 43 -10.18 3.98 8.63
CA GLU A 43 -9.05 4.33 9.51
C GLU A 43 -7.96 3.25 9.49
N LEU A 44 -8.06 2.23 8.61
CA LEU A 44 -7.00 1.26 8.50
C LEU A 44 -5.80 1.90 7.81
N HIS A 45 -4.63 1.71 8.40
CA HIS A 45 -3.36 2.13 7.84
C HIS A 45 -2.47 0.93 7.53
N ARG A 46 -1.47 1.16 6.69
CA ARG A 46 -0.44 0.18 6.38
C ARG A 46 0.92 0.86 6.45
N ASN A 47 1.92 0.15 6.93
CA ASN A 47 3.33 0.56 6.88
C ASN A 47 4.20 -0.63 6.42
N PHE A 48 5.52 -0.51 6.54
CA PHE A 48 6.46 -1.58 6.18
C PHE A 48 6.21 -2.94 6.87
N HIS A 49 5.59 -2.95 8.06
CA HIS A 49 5.31 -4.17 8.83
C HIS A 49 3.93 -4.78 8.55
N GLY A 50 3.05 -4.07 7.83
CA GLY A 50 1.70 -4.54 7.54
C GLY A 50 0.62 -3.57 8.03
N TYR A 51 -0.55 -4.11 8.31
CA TYR A 51 -1.74 -3.34 8.70
C TYR A 51 -1.66 -2.86 10.16
N THR A 52 -2.16 -1.65 10.41
CA THR A 52 -2.18 -1.03 11.75
C THR A 52 -3.32 -0.02 11.88
N THR A 53 -3.82 0.16 13.08
CA THR A 53 -4.80 1.19 13.47
C THR A 53 -4.14 2.56 13.74
N LYS A 54 -2.81 2.64 13.74
CA LYS A 54 -2.06 3.86 14.08
C LYS A 54 -1.62 4.62 12.85
N GLY A 55 -2.48 5.51 12.36
CA GLY A 55 -2.17 6.45 11.28
C GLY A 55 -1.22 7.58 11.70
N GLY A 56 -0.45 8.09 10.74
CA GLY A 56 0.33 9.33 10.88
C GLY A 56 1.52 9.24 11.86
N ALA A 57 1.84 8.07 12.39
CA ALA A 57 3.00 7.88 13.25
C ALA A 57 4.30 7.87 12.43
N ASN A 58 5.35 8.52 12.95
CA ASN A 58 6.70 8.31 12.43
C ASN A 58 7.20 6.93 12.87
N LEU A 59 7.70 6.15 11.93
CA LEU A 59 8.34 4.86 12.16
C LEU A 59 9.85 5.07 12.24
N VAL A 60 10.44 4.76 13.40
CA VAL A 60 11.90 4.78 13.57
C VAL A 60 12.43 3.36 13.39
N GLY A 61 13.15 3.13 12.29
CA GLY A 61 13.84 1.87 12.03
C GLY A 61 15.12 1.78 12.85
N ILE A 62 15.23 0.76 13.70
CA ILE A 62 16.43 0.45 14.48
C ILE A 62 16.94 -0.93 14.06
N GLY A 63 18.26 -1.06 13.90
CA GLY A 63 18.90 -2.31 13.51
C GLY A 63 19.35 -2.34 12.06
N LEU A 64 20.07 -3.41 11.72
CA LEU A 64 20.54 -3.67 10.36
C LEU A 64 19.34 -3.74 9.40
N THR A 65 19.48 -3.19 8.19
CA THR A 65 18.48 -3.18 7.10
C THR A 65 17.20 -2.37 7.36
N SER A 66 16.97 -1.92 8.60
CA SER A 66 15.69 -1.34 9.02
C SER A 66 15.31 -0.11 8.20
N ILE A 67 14.02 0.05 7.95
CA ILE A 67 13.48 1.21 7.24
C ILE A 67 12.65 2.03 8.22
N GLY A 68 13.00 3.31 8.32
CA GLY A 68 12.18 4.33 8.95
C GLY A 68 11.32 5.05 7.92
N GLU A 69 10.20 5.57 8.40
CA GLU A 69 9.21 6.30 7.61
C GLU A 69 8.78 7.53 8.40
N GLY A 70 8.87 8.70 7.77
CA GLY A 70 8.29 9.93 8.27
C GLY A 70 7.18 10.43 7.37
N ALA A 71 6.63 11.61 7.70
CA ALA A 71 5.58 12.25 6.90
C ALA A 71 5.97 12.40 5.42
N ARG A 72 7.21 12.81 5.13
CA ARG A 72 7.70 13.10 3.77
C ARG A 72 9.04 12.47 3.45
N TYR A 73 9.41 11.37 4.11
CA TYR A 73 10.64 10.68 3.77
C TYR A 73 10.59 9.20 4.13
N TYR A 74 11.46 8.43 3.49
CA TYR A 74 11.90 7.11 3.94
C TYR A 74 13.41 7.12 4.16
N ALA A 75 13.87 6.40 5.16
CA ALA A 75 15.29 6.26 5.48
C ALA A 75 15.61 4.79 5.75
N GLN A 76 16.72 4.29 5.21
CA GLN A 76 17.14 2.90 5.37
C GLN A 76 18.52 2.85 6.01
N ASN A 77 18.64 2.03 7.06
CA ASN A 77 19.93 1.65 7.61
C ASN A 77 20.67 0.70 6.66
N THR A 78 22.00 0.72 6.75
CA THR A 78 22.85 -0.17 5.95
C THR A 78 22.49 -1.64 6.13
N LYS A 79 22.75 -2.41 5.08
CA LYS A 79 22.55 -3.85 5.05
C LYS A 79 23.83 -4.62 5.37
N ASP A 80 24.98 -3.94 5.40
CA ASP A 80 26.27 -4.53 5.72
C ASP A 80 26.54 -4.39 7.21
N MET A 81 26.74 -5.53 7.89
CA MET A 81 26.96 -5.56 9.34
C MET A 81 28.22 -4.80 9.75
N LYS A 82 29.31 -4.90 8.97
CA LYS A 82 30.57 -4.23 9.31
C LYS A 82 30.43 -2.72 9.22
N VAL A 83 29.73 -2.23 8.19
CA VAL A 83 29.43 -0.80 8.04
C VAL A 83 28.53 -0.32 9.17
N TYR A 84 27.54 -1.14 9.55
CA TYR A 84 26.61 -0.84 10.65
C TYR A 84 27.35 -0.67 11.98
N GLU A 85 28.17 -1.65 12.37
CA GLU A 85 28.94 -1.64 13.61
C GLU A 85 29.94 -0.48 13.65
N ALA A 86 30.70 -0.26 12.57
CA ALA A 86 31.66 0.83 12.48
C ALA A 86 31.00 2.21 12.63
N ALA A 87 29.82 2.41 12.03
CA ALA A 87 29.08 3.67 12.20
C ALA A 87 28.70 3.91 13.66
N LEU A 88 28.24 2.88 14.37
CA LEU A 88 27.87 2.98 15.78
C LEU A 88 29.08 3.23 16.68
N ASP A 89 30.20 2.55 16.44
CA ASP A 89 31.46 2.75 17.18
C ASP A 89 31.98 4.20 17.04
N GLU A 90 31.72 4.84 15.90
CA GLU A 90 32.02 6.26 15.65
C GLU A 90 30.97 7.24 16.18
N GLY A 91 29.88 6.76 16.81
CA GLY A 91 28.78 7.59 17.29
C GLY A 91 27.92 8.19 16.18
N LYS A 92 27.91 7.58 14.99
CA LYS A 92 27.10 7.97 13.82
C LYS A 92 25.91 7.04 13.65
N LEU A 93 24.82 7.57 13.08
CA LEU A 93 23.70 6.72 12.68
C LEU A 93 24.09 5.87 11.46
N PRO A 94 23.74 4.58 11.42
CA PRO A 94 24.12 3.64 10.34
C PRO A 94 23.23 3.81 9.09
N PHE A 95 22.98 5.05 8.68
CA PHE A 95 22.17 5.43 7.52
C PHE A 95 22.89 5.13 6.21
N GLU A 96 22.20 4.47 5.28
CA GLU A 96 22.73 4.14 3.96
C GLU A 96 22.14 5.03 2.87
N ARG A 97 20.80 5.15 2.86
CA ARG A 97 20.07 5.86 1.82
C ARG A 97 18.66 6.21 2.27
N GLY A 98 18.08 7.21 1.64
CA GLY A 98 16.70 7.62 1.86
C GLY A 98 16.14 8.31 0.63
N VAL A 99 14.86 8.63 0.70
CA VAL A 99 14.17 9.45 -0.29
C VAL A 99 13.33 10.48 0.44
N GLU A 100 13.45 11.73 0.03
CA GLU A 100 12.52 12.80 0.40
C GLU A 100 11.40 12.81 -0.63
N LEU A 101 10.15 12.81 -0.15
CA LEU A 101 8.97 12.74 -1.01
C LEU A 101 8.65 14.14 -1.54
N SER A 102 8.57 14.25 -2.86
CA SER A 102 8.00 15.45 -3.50
C SER A 102 6.52 15.62 -3.12
N ALA A 103 5.92 16.74 -3.53
CA ALA A 103 4.48 16.94 -3.32
C ALA A 103 3.64 15.89 -4.06
N ASP A 104 4.08 15.48 -5.26
CA ASP A 104 3.43 14.42 -6.04
C ASP A 104 3.58 13.06 -5.36
N ASP A 105 4.79 12.71 -4.91
CA ASP A 105 5.05 11.45 -4.19
C ASP A 105 4.21 11.34 -2.92
N TYR A 106 4.09 12.44 -2.18
CA TYR A 106 3.31 12.50 -0.95
C TYR A 106 1.81 12.27 -1.22
N LEU A 107 1.27 12.89 -2.27
CA LEU A 107 -0.11 12.70 -2.72
C LEU A 107 -0.36 11.27 -3.21
N ARG A 108 0.49 10.76 -4.12
CA ARG A 108 0.35 9.40 -4.68
C ARG A 108 0.49 8.34 -3.59
N LYS A 109 1.42 8.52 -2.64
CA LYS A 109 1.52 7.69 -1.44
C LYS A 109 0.19 7.67 -0.68
N ALA A 110 -0.42 8.82 -0.41
CA ALA A 110 -1.67 8.87 0.32
C ALA A 110 -2.79 8.09 -0.40
N VAL A 111 -2.94 8.30 -1.71
CA VAL A 111 -3.96 7.61 -2.53
C VAL A 111 -3.73 6.10 -2.60
N ILE A 112 -2.50 5.67 -2.90
CA ILE A 112 -2.14 4.25 -3.00
C ILE A 112 -2.33 3.55 -1.65
N MET A 113 -1.88 4.17 -0.56
CA MET A 113 -1.96 3.58 0.78
C MET A 113 -3.39 3.51 1.28
N GLU A 114 -4.21 4.53 0.99
CA GLU A 114 -5.65 4.52 1.29
C GLU A 114 -6.35 3.39 0.56
N LEU A 115 -6.09 3.22 -0.74
CA LEU A 115 -6.66 2.15 -1.55
C LEU A 115 -6.22 0.76 -1.07
N MET A 116 -4.94 0.58 -0.75
CA MET A 116 -4.39 -0.70 -0.27
C MET A 116 -4.86 -1.09 1.13
N ALA A 117 -5.29 -0.12 1.95
CA ALA A 117 -5.75 -0.36 3.31
C ALA A 117 -7.27 -0.42 3.43
N ASN A 118 -7.98 0.51 2.79
CA ASN A 118 -9.42 0.68 2.97
C ASN A 118 -10.23 0.23 1.75
N PHE A 119 -9.58 -0.28 0.70
CA PHE A 119 -10.20 -0.75 -0.55
C PHE A 119 -11.15 0.28 -1.18
N SER A 120 -10.92 1.55 -0.88
CA SER A 120 -11.68 2.67 -1.37
C SER A 120 -10.87 3.95 -1.22
N ILE A 121 -11.23 4.98 -1.98
CA ILE A 121 -10.64 6.32 -1.92
C ILE A 121 -11.78 7.34 -1.80
N ASP A 122 -11.74 8.20 -0.80
CA ASP A 122 -12.60 9.39 -0.73
C ASP A 122 -11.96 10.55 -1.51
N MET A 123 -12.44 10.77 -2.74
CA MET A 123 -11.87 11.78 -3.64
C MET A 123 -12.13 13.21 -3.13
N LYS A 124 -13.23 13.47 -2.40
CA LYS A 124 -13.48 14.79 -1.80
C LYS A 124 -12.46 15.11 -0.72
N ARG A 125 -12.14 14.11 0.11
CA ARG A 125 -11.12 14.26 1.14
C ARG A 125 -9.75 14.53 0.53
N VAL A 126 -9.34 13.74 -0.47
CA VAL A 126 -8.06 13.92 -1.16
C VAL A 126 -7.97 15.30 -1.80
N ASN A 127 -9.02 15.74 -2.51
CA ASN A 127 -9.08 17.09 -3.10
C ASN A 127 -8.83 18.19 -2.06
N LYS A 128 -9.48 18.09 -0.90
CA LYS A 128 -9.36 19.07 0.17
C LYS A 128 -7.97 19.04 0.83
N GLU A 129 -7.45 17.86 1.15
CA GLU A 129 -6.18 17.71 1.89
C GLU A 129 -4.96 18.08 1.05
N HIS A 130 -5.01 17.80 -0.26
CA HIS A 130 -3.89 18.05 -1.16
C HIS A 130 -4.10 19.27 -2.07
N ASN A 131 -5.25 19.93 -1.99
CA ASN A 131 -5.61 21.09 -2.80
C ASN A 131 -5.48 20.82 -4.31
N ILE A 132 -6.11 19.73 -4.76
CA ILE A 132 -6.15 19.29 -6.16
C ILE A 132 -7.60 19.07 -6.63
N LYS A 133 -7.74 18.80 -7.93
CA LYS A 133 -8.93 18.18 -8.51
C LYS A 133 -8.57 16.76 -8.96
N PHE A 134 -9.12 15.76 -8.29
CA PHE A 134 -8.72 14.36 -8.41
C PHE A 134 -8.91 13.83 -9.83
N ASP A 135 -10.05 14.15 -10.43
CA ASP A 135 -10.43 13.78 -11.79
C ASP A 135 -9.46 14.35 -12.82
N GLU A 136 -9.07 15.61 -12.68
CA GLU A 136 -8.07 16.23 -13.56
C GLU A 136 -6.66 15.67 -13.29
N TYR A 137 -6.26 15.54 -12.03
CA TYR A 137 -4.90 15.14 -11.63
C TYR A 137 -4.57 13.68 -11.96
N PHE A 138 -5.54 12.78 -11.81
CA PHE A 138 -5.40 11.34 -12.01
C PHE A 138 -6.17 10.85 -13.24
N THR A 139 -6.31 11.69 -14.28
CA THR A 139 -7.07 11.35 -15.50
C THR A 139 -6.57 10.04 -16.12
N ASP A 140 -5.25 9.89 -16.24
CA ASP A 140 -4.55 8.70 -16.74
C ASP A 140 -4.83 7.46 -15.89
N ALA A 141 -4.79 7.60 -14.56
CA ALA A 141 -5.12 6.51 -13.66
C ALA A 141 -6.59 6.10 -13.75
N LEU A 142 -7.51 7.07 -13.86
CA LEU A 142 -8.95 6.82 -14.00
C LEU A 142 -9.31 6.15 -15.33
N GLU A 143 -8.59 6.48 -16.41
CA GLU A 143 -8.70 5.82 -17.70
C GLU A 143 -8.22 4.36 -17.60
N ALA A 144 -7.04 4.13 -17.03
CA ALA A 144 -6.52 2.78 -16.81
C ALA A 144 -7.41 1.94 -15.89
N LEU A 145 -8.12 2.56 -14.94
CA LEU A 145 -9.06 1.86 -14.06
C LEU A 145 -10.32 1.34 -14.76
N GLN A 146 -10.65 1.82 -15.97
CA GLN A 146 -11.87 1.40 -16.67
C GLN A 146 -11.89 -0.11 -16.94
N GLU A 147 -10.74 -0.77 -17.18
CA GLU A 147 -10.68 -2.21 -17.37
C GLU A 147 -11.19 -2.99 -16.13
N PHE A 148 -10.94 -2.45 -14.94
CA PHE A 148 -11.42 -3.03 -13.68
C PHE A 148 -12.88 -2.67 -13.40
N VAL A 149 -13.36 -1.54 -13.91
CA VAL A 149 -14.77 -1.16 -13.85
C VAL A 149 -15.62 -2.08 -14.73
N GLU A 150 -15.18 -2.33 -15.97
CA GLU A 150 -15.84 -3.25 -16.89
C GLU A 150 -15.91 -4.69 -16.36
N ALA A 151 -14.94 -5.08 -15.51
CA ALA A 151 -14.88 -6.38 -14.86
C ALA A 151 -15.61 -6.45 -13.50
N ASP A 152 -16.36 -5.43 -13.10
CA ASP A 152 -17.03 -5.31 -11.79
C ASP A 152 -16.08 -5.43 -10.57
N LEU A 153 -14.80 -5.11 -10.77
CA LEU A 153 -13.77 -5.13 -9.73
C LEU A 153 -13.65 -3.78 -9.02
N VAL A 154 -13.97 -2.69 -9.71
CA VAL A 154 -13.92 -1.32 -9.20
C VAL A 154 -15.22 -0.61 -9.55
N THR A 155 -15.71 0.21 -8.63
CA THR A 155 -16.79 1.16 -8.87
C THR A 155 -16.27 2.57 -8.65
N ILE A 156 -16.43 3.41 -9.68
CA ILE A 156 -16.06 4.83 -9.63
C ILE A 156 -17.35 5.65 -9.65
N THR A 157 -17.51 6.50 -8.65
CA THR A 157 -18.57 7.51 -8.58
C THR A 157 -17.93 8.90 -8.67
N GLU A 158 -18.73 9.97 -8.66
CA GLU A 158 -18.23 11.35 -8.65
C GLU A 158 -17.22 11.61 -7.52
N ASN A 159 -17.38 10.95 -6.37
CA ASN A 159 -16.70 11.32 -5.13
C ASN A 159 -15.90 10.19 -4.48
N LYS A 160 -16.03 8.96 -5.00
CA LYS A 160 -15.46 7.78 -4.37
C LYS A 160 -15.08 6.71 -5.38
N ILE A 161 -13.92 6.10 -5.18
CA ILE A 161 -13.52 4.83 -5.79
C ILE A 161 -13.74 3.74 -4.74
N THR A 162 -14.35 2.62 -5.10
CA THR A 162 -14.51 1.45 -4.21
C THR A 162 -14.13 0.19 -4.97
N VAL A 163 -13.43 -0.72 -4.30
CA VAL A 163 -13.00 -2.01 -4.85
C VAL A 163 -13.93 -3.10 -4.33
N SER A 164 -14.39 -3.98 -5.22
CA SER A 164 -15.22 -5.12 -4.84
C SER A 164 -14.41 -6.18 -4.07
N THR A 165 -15.10 -7.11 -3.39
CA THR A 165 -14.42 -8.20 -2.67
C THR A 165 -13.46 -8.97 -3.58
N THR A 166 -13.87 -9.29 -4.80
CA THR A 166 -13.01 -9.93 -5.80
C THR A 166 -11.86 -9.02 -6.22
N GLY A 167 -12.13 -7.72 -6.41
CA GLY A 167 -11.11 -6.72 -6.74
C GLY A 167 -10.01 -6.59 -5.70
N THR A 168 -10.30 -6.83 -4.40
CA THR A 168 -9.28 -6.76 -3.33
C THR A 168 -8.14 -7.76 -3.52
N LEU A 169 -8.38 -8.87 -4.24
CA LEU A 169 -7.36 -9.85 -4.60
C LEU A 169 -6.35 -9.28 -5.62
N LEU A 170 -6.79 -8.30 -6.41
CA LEU A 170 -6.03 -7.60 -7.43
C LEU A 170 -5.67 -6.17 -6.99
N ILE A 171 -5.73 -5.87 -5.68
CA ILE A 171 -5.58 -4.51 -5.17
C ILE A 171 -4.25 -3.85 -5.57
N ARG A 172 -3.19 -4.64 -5.76
CA ARG A 172 -1.90 -4.13 -6.24
C ARG A 172 -2.03 -3.63 -7.68
N ASN A 173 -2.65 -4.41 -8.56
CA ASN A 173 -2.89 -4.05 -9.95
C ASN A 173 -3.81 -2.82 -10.03
N ILE A 174 -4.82 -2.74 -9.17
CA ILE A 174 -5.74 -1.59 -9.11
C ILE A 174 -5.05 -0.32 -8.57
N ALA A 175 -4.03 -0.46 -7.72
CA ALA A 175 -3.26 0.67 -7.21
C ALA A 175 -2.14 1.15 -8.15
N MET A 176 -1.65 0.29 -9.04
CA MET A 176 -0.56 0.59 -9.97
C MET A 176 -0.79 1.82 -10.85
N PRO A 177 -1.99 2.11 -11.38
CA PRO A 177 -2.22 3.31 -12.19
C PRO A 177 -1.89 4.63 -11.48
N PHE A 178 -1.89 4.65 -10.14
CA PHE A 178 -1.54 5.83 -9.36
C PHE A 178 -0.02 6.00 -9.14
N ASP A 179 0.80 5.03 -9.52
CA ASP A 179 2.26 5.06 -9.35
C ASP A 179 2.95 5.70 -10.56
N ALA A 180 3.50 6.90 -10.37
CA ALA A 180 4.20 7.65 -11.42
C ALA A 180 5.47 6.97 -11.93
N TYR A 181 6.08 6.09 -11.12
CA TYR A 181 7.36 5.46 -11.44
C TYR A 181 7.18 4.14 -12.20
N MET A 182 5.97 3.60 -12.27
CA MET A 182 5.74 2.33 -12.95
C MET A 182 6.08 2.39 -14.44
N HIS A 183 5.69 3.47 -15.13
CA HIS A 183 6.01 3.65 -16.54
C HIS A 183 7.49 4.02 -16.77
N GLN A 184 8.12 4.70 -15.81
CA GLN A 184 9.51 5.15 -15.91
C GLN A 184 10.51 3.98 -15.80
N TYR A 185 10.18 2.94 -15.02
CA TYR A 185 11.03 1.75 -14.83
C TYR A 185 10.47 0.48 -15.51
N GLY A 186 9.35 0.57 -16.23
CA GLY A 186 8.72 -0.58 -16.90
C GLY A 186 9.57 -1.27 -17.98
N GLY A 187 10.65 -0.62 -18.43
CA GLY A 187 11.65 -1.21 -19.34
C GLY A 187 12.81 -1.94 -18.65
N ASP A 188 12.99 -1.78 -17.34
CA ASP A 188 14.09 -2.41 -16.61
C ASP A 188 13.72 -3.81 -16.13
N LYS A 189 14.54 -4.80 -16.49
CA LYS A 189 14.36 -6.25 -16.21
C LYS A 189 14.32 -6.63 -14.71
N LYS A 190 14.29 -5.67 -13.79
CA LYS A 190 14.24 -5.87 -12.34
C LYS A 190 13.00 -5.20 -11.73
N SER A 191 11.80 -5.59 -12.17
CA SER A 191 10.61 -5.35 -11.35
C SER A 191 10.67 -6.23 -10.11
N PHE A 192 10.77 -5.61 -8.93
CA PHE A 192 10.81 -6.28 -7.63
C PHE A 192 9.40 -6.67 -7.12
N SER A 193 8.35 -6.14 -7.74
CA SER A 193 6.95 -6.39 -7.39
C SER A 193 6.22 -7.00 -8.57
N LYS A 194 6.35 -8.33 -8.73
CA LYS A 194 5.55 -9.07 -9.71
C LYS A 194 4.12 -9.17 -9.19
N THR A 195 3.18 -8.59 -9.92
CA THR A 195 1.75 -8.84 -9.75
C THR A 195 1.39 -10.21 -10.33
N VAL A 196 0.22 -10.72 -9.92
CA VAL A 196 -0.34 -11.98 -10.44
C VAL A 196 -1.03 -11.72 -11.77
#